data_AF-A0A7C6EEF9-F1
#
_entry.id   AF-A0A7C6EEF9-F1
#
_cell.length_a   1.000
_cell.length_b   1.000
_cell.length_c   1.000
_cell.angle_alpha   90.00
_cell.angle_beta   90.00
_cell.angle_gamma   90.00
#
_symmetry.space_group_name_H-M   'P 1'
#
loop_
_entity.id
_entity.type
_entity.pdbx_description
1 polymer ?
#
loop_
_entity_poly.entity_id
_entity_poly.type
_entity_poly.pdbx_seq_one_letter_code
_entity_poly.pdbx_strand_id
1 'polypeptide(L)'
;MTSIFLSHSSRDKFFVRKLAERLKSVGIRVWLDEAEINIGDSLTEKIGHAITEMDFVGVVLSNNSVNSEWVQRELQIAIQRELATKRIVILPLLIEPVEIPHFLKDKLYADFTTPERFEETFPKLLKALGVRAEEIKPLEEPIAVSEAVPTMIPAEPRLAMFEDIRIIELDDVRSYKPDPQKLLYNIYLKLSSAPPLEWQQIFEAERRFPRHTMWRRAWIEGQYIVIHCVPDELVKYHLRDLRQDVASANSMYRQYLMEVALAKAPEIRQKHEELTQLKDIKRRLNLD
;
A
#
# COMPACT_ATOMS: atom_id res chain seq x y z
N MET A 1 -0.34 21.06 -15.26
CA MET A 1 0.40 19.94 -14.63
C MET A 1 -0.65 18.90 -14.30
N THR A 2 -0.56 17.71 -14.88
CA THR A 2 -1.61 16.68 -14.73
C THR A 2 -1.77 16.29 -13.27
N SER A 3 -3.02 16.15 -12.85
CA SER A 3 -3.38 15.81 -11.48
C SER A 3 -4.29 14.57 -11.43
N ILE A 4 -4.01 13.68 -10.47
CA ILE A 4 -4.78 12.45 -10.26
C ILE A 4 -5.12 12.29 -8.78
N PHE A 5 -6.39 11.98 -8.52
CA PHE A 5 -6.85 11.52 -7.23
C PHE A 5 -6.87 9.98 -7.20
N LEU A 6 -6.23 9.35 -6.21
CA LEU A 6 -6.25 7.89 -6.01
C LEU A 6 -7.21 7.51 -4.89
N SER A 7 -8.40 7.05 -5.28
CA SER A 7 -9.40 6.53 -4.36
C SER A 7 -9.14 5.06 -4.05
N HIS A 8 -9.02 4.72 -2.77
CA HIS A 8 -8.62 3.39 -2.32
C HIS A 8 -9.15 3.05 -0.93
N SER A 9 -9.21 1.75 -0.60
CA SER A 9 -9.47 1.30 0.77
C SER A 9 -8.24 1.56 1.63
N SER A 10 -8.43 1.86 2.92
CA SER A 10 -7.33 1.97 3.90
C SER A 10 -6.45 0.72 3.95
N ARG A 11 -7.01 -0.46 3.62
CA ARG A 11 -6.27 -1.73 3.53
C ARG A 11 -5.32 -1.83 2.33
N ASP A 12 -5.51 -0.98 1.33
CA ASP A 12 -4.70 -0.94 0.10
C ASP A 12 -3.66 0.21 0.13
N LYS A 13 -3.57 0.94 1.26
CA LYS A 13 -2.77 2.15 1.45
C LYS A 13 -1.30 2.00 1.06
N PHE A 14 -0.68 0.86 1.38
CA PHE A 14 0.74 0.64 1.07
C PHE A 14 1.02 0.59 -0.43
N PHE A 15 0.19 -0.12 -1.21
CA PHE A 15 0.32 -0.17 -2.66
C PHE A 15 0.10 1.22 -3.28
N VAL A 16 -0.94 1.91 -2.81
CA VAL A 16 -1.35 3.20 -3.37
C VAL A 16 -0.35 4.31 -3.06
N ARG A 17 0.25 4.32 -1.86
CA ARG A 17 1.37 5.23 -1.52
C ARG A 17 2.56 5.03 -2.46
N LYS A 18 2.97 3.77 -2.73
CA LYS A 18 4.06 3.48 -3.68
C LYS A 18 3.72 3.86 -5.12
N LEU A 19 2.50 3.59 -5.56
CA LEU A 19 2.03 4.05 -6.88
C LEU A 19 2.07 5.58 -6.97
N ALA A 20 1.65 6.28 -5.92
CA ALA A 20 1.70 7.74 -5.86
C ALA A 20 3.13 8.27 -5.91
N GLU A 21 4.09 7.64 -5.23
CA GLU A 21 5.51 8.00 -5.34
C GLU A 21 6.01 7.88 -6.79
N ARG A 22 5.69 6.77 -7.46
CA ARG A 22 6.09 6.52 -8.86
C ARG A 22 5.43 7.48 -9.86
N LEU A 23 4.20 7.93 -9.58
CA LEU A 23 3.52 8.95 -10.38
C LEU A 23 4.08 10.35 -10.10
N LYS A 24 4.40 10.68 -8.84
CA LYS A 24 5.05 11.95 -8.46
C LYS A 24 6.44 12.08 -9.08
N SER A 25 7.21 11.00 -9.15
CA SER A 25 8.56 11.01 -9.76
C SER A 25 8.55 11.36 -11.25
N VAL A 26 7.41 11.18 -11.94
CA VAL A 26 7.22 11.56 -13.34
C VAL A 26 6.43 12.88 -13.49
N GLY A 27 6.38 13.70 -12.43
CA GLY A 27 5.81 15.05 -12.48
C GLY A 27 4.28 15.13 -12.38
N ILE A 28 3.61 14.05 -11.98
CA ILE A 28 2.15 14.05 -11.79
C ILE A 28 1.82 14.50 -10.36
N ARG A 29 0.87 15.43 -10.23
CA ARG A 29 0.34 15.82 -8.92
C ARG A 29 -0.61 14.73 -8.43
N VAL A 30 -0.20 13.98 -7.41
CA VAL A 30 -1.04 12.91 -6.84
C VAL A 30 -1.65 13.35 -5.52
N TRP A 31 -2.97 13.20 -5.41
CA TRP A 31 -3.70 13.33 -4.15
C TRP A 31 -4.16 11.95 -3.68
N LEU A 32 -3.91 11.64 -2.41
CA LEU A 32 -4.31 10.39 -1.76
C LEU A 32 -5.42 10.71 -0.77
N ASP A 33 -6.51 9.95 -0.78
CA ASP A 33 -7.43 9.98 0.35
C ASP A 33 -6.81 9.21 1.51
N GLU A 34 -6.42 9.90 2.58
CA GLU A 34 -6.03 9.24 3.83
C GLU A 34 -7.19 9.16 4.82
N ALA A 35 -8.43 9.45 4.40
CA ALA A 35 -9.58 9.32 5.27
C ALA A 35 -9.77 7.85 5.68
N GLU A 36 -9.52 7.56 6.95
CA GLU A 36 -10.26 6.52 7.66
C GLU A 36 -11.74 6.91 7.53
N ILE A 37 -12.41 6.38 6.51
CA ILE A 37 -13.84 6.58 6.30
C ILE A 37 -14.54 5.90 7.48
N ASN A 38 -15.05 6.71 8.40
CA ASN A 38 -15.83 6.21 9.50
C ASN A 38 -17.27 5.92 9.03
N ILE A 39 -17.93 4.99 9.70
CA ILE A 39 -19.35 4.74 9.48
C ILE A 39 -20.11 6.04 9.80
N GLY A 40 -20.62 6.72 8.78
CA GLY A 40 -21.33 8.00 8.89
C GLY A 40 -20.69 9.19 8.17
N ASP A 41 -19.45 9.07 7.67
CA ASP A 41 -18.82 10.15 6.90
C ASP A 41 -19.45 10.32 5.51
N SER A 42 -19.74 11.58 5.12
CA SER A 42 -20.16 11.92 3.76
C SER A 42 -18.95 11.92 2.81
N LEU A 43 -18.62 10.74 2.30
CA LEU A 43 -17.54 10.55 1.33
C LEU A 43 -17.78 11.31 0.01
N THR A 44 -19.05 11.60 -0.29
CA THR A 44 -19.53 12.46 -1.39
C THR A 44 -18.94 13.87 -1.36
N GLU A 45 -18.72 14.46 -0.17
CA GLU A 45 -18.15 15.80 -0.06
C GLU A 45 -16.65 15.80 -0.38
N LYS A 46 -15.89 14.87 0.21
CA LYS A 46 -14.44 14.76 -0.02
C LYS A 46 -14.12 14.41 -1.48
N ILE A 47 -14.84 13.43 -2.03
CA ILE A 47 -14.69 13.03 -3.44
C ILE A 47 -15.25 14.11 -4.36
N GLY A 48 -16.37 14.75 -4.04
CA GLY A 48 -16.95 15.84 -4.82
C GLY A 48 -15.98 17.01 -4.99
N HIS A 49 -15.26 17.40 -3.94
CA HIS A 49 -14.21 18.40 -4.00
C HIS A 49 -13.01 17.93 -4.84
N ALA A 50 -12.52 16.71 -4.62
CA ALA A 50 -11.41 16.14 -5.39
C ALA A 50 -11.71 16.01 -6.89
N ILE A 51 -12.94 15.61 -7.24
CA ILE A 51 -13.46 15.55 -8.62
C ILE A 51 -13.47 16.93 -9.27
N THR A 52 -13.65 18.02 -8.51
CA THR A 52 -13.75 19.37 -9.10
C THR A 52 -12.36 19.97 -9.40
N GLU A 53 -11.33 19.53 -8.69
CA GLU A 53 -9.98 20.11 -8.76
C GLU A 53 -8.96 19.25 -9.53
N MET A 54 -9.28 17.98 -9.81
CA MET A 54 -8.35 17.02 -10.41
C MET A 54 -8.75 16.66 -11.85
N ASP A 55 -7.74 16.39 -12.69
CA ASP A 55 -7.95 16.00 -14.09
C ASP A 55 -8.41 14.53 -14.22
N PHE A 56 -7.94 13.67 -13.31
CA PHE A 56 -8.19 12.23 -13.31
C PHE A 56 -8.59 11.70 -11.93
N VAL A 57 -9.41 10.64 -11.94
CA VAL A 57 -9.73 9.86 -10.74
C VAL A 57 -9.33 8.40 -10.98
N GLY A 58 -8.27 7.96 -10.30
CA GLY A 58 -7.82 6.59 -10.23
C GLY A 58 -8.60 5.81 -9.17
N VAL A 59 -9.41 4.85 -9.59
CA VAL A 59 -10.23 4.03 -8.69
C VAL A 59 -9.54 2.70 -8.47
N VAL A 60 -9.05 2.45 -7.26
CA VAL A 60 -8.34 1.21 -6.92
C VAL A 60 -9.35 0.10 -6.66
N LEU A 61 -9.29 -0.95 -7.47
CA LEU A 61 -10.17 -2.12 -7.41
C LEU A 61 -9.46 -3.29 -6.71
N SER A 62 -9.97 -3.64 -5.53
CA SER A 62 -9.54 -4.74 -4.67
C SER A 62 -10.75 -5.39 -4.02
N ASN A 63 -10.61 -6.55 -3.39
CA ASN A 63 -11.72 -7.15 -2.61
C ASN A 63 -12.18 -6.22 -1.48
N ASN A 64 -11.29 -5.34 -1.00
CA ASN A 64 -11.59 -4.36 0.04
C ASN A 64 -12.41 -3.19 -0.49
N SER A 65 -12.18 -2.75 -1.74
CA SER A 65 -12.89 -1.62 -2.32
C SER A 65 -14.22 -2.03 -2.97
N VAL A 66 -14.27 -3.10 -3.77
CA VAL A 66 -15.47 -3.47 -4.54
C VAL A 66 -16.68 -3.89 -3.70
N ASN A 67 -16.45 -4.44 -2.50
CA ASN A 67 -17.50 -4.91 -1.60
C ASN A 67 -18.05 -3.80 -0.69
N SER A 68 -17.47 -2.60 -0.72
CA SER A 68 -17.99 -1.47 0.05
C SER A 68 -19.20 -0.87 -0.66
N GLU A 69 -20.30 -0.60 0.07
CA GLU A 69 -21.52 0.07 -0.45
C GLU A 69 -21.21 1.40 -1.18
N TRP A 70 -20.03 1.96 -0.92
CA TRP A 70 -19.41 3.11 -1.58
C TRP A 70 -19.26 2.98 -3.11
N VAL A 71 -18.82 1.84 -3.64
CA VAL A 71 -18.43 1.69 -5.06
C VAL A 71 -19.59 1.91 -6.03
N GLN A 72 -20.83 1.57 -5.63
CA GLN A 72 -21.96 1.57 -6.55
C GLN A 72 -22.64 2.93 -6.71
N ARG A 73 -22.80 3.70 -5.63
CA ARG A 73 -23.61 4.93 -5.66
C ARG A 73 -22.79 6.15 -6.09
N GLU A 74 -21.53 6.21 -5.67
CA GLU A 74 -20.65 7.37 -5.89
C GLU A 74 -19.94 7.35 -7.25
N LEU A 75 -19.53 6.18 -7.74
CA LEU A 75 -18.91 6.10 -9.06
C LEU A 75 -19.91 6.36 -10.19
N GLN A 76 -21.20 6.06 -9.98
CA GLN A 76 -22.26 6.48 -10.90
C GLN A 76 -22.35 8.01 -11.02
N ILE A 77 -22.17 8.76 -9.94
CA ILE A 77 -22.16 10.24 -9.97
C ILE A 77 -20.94 10.75 -10.73
N ALA A 78 -19.76 10.17 -10.47
CA ALA A 78 -18.54 10.52 -11.18
C ALA A 78 -18.65 10.23 -12.69
N ILE A 79 -19.23 9.08 -13.08
CA ILE A 79 -19.47 8.69 -14.48
C ILE A 79 -20.50 9.62 -15.13
N GLN A 80 -21.60 9.96 -14.45
CA GLN A 80 -22.59 10.91 -14.96
C GLN A 80 -21.96 12.30 -15.19
N ARG A 81 -21.06 12.75 -14.32
CA ARG A 81 -20.30 14.00 -14.51
C ARG A 81 -19.31 13.90 -15.66
N GLU A 82 -18.61 12.77 -15.83
CA GLU A 82 -17.74 12.51 -16.99
C GLU A 82 -18.54 12.60 -18.31
N LEU A 83 -19.71 11.96 -18.36
CA LEU A 83 -20.60 11.99 -19.51
C LEU A 83 -21.15 13.40 -19.80
N ALA A 84 -21.44 14.18 -18.75
CA ALA A 84 -21.99 15.53 -18.88
C ALA A 84 -20.95 16.59 -19.24
N THR A 85 -19.71 16.47 -18.74
CA THR A 85 -18.69 17.52 -18.85
C THR A 85 -17.54 17.19 -19.81
N LYS A 86 -17.34 15.90 -20.16
CA LYS A 86 -16.16 15.40 -20.91
C LYS A 86 -14.80 15.81 -20.32
N ARG A 87 -14.75 16.27 -19.07
CA ARG A 87 -13.55 16.86 -18.46
C ARG A 87 -12.77 15.91 -17.57
N ILE A 88 -13.42 14.93 -16.96
CA ILE A 88 -12.81 14.08 -15.91
C ILE A 88 -12.81 12.65 -16.40
N VAL A 89 -11.65 12.01 -16.42
CA VAL A 89 -11.50 10.63 -16.88
C VAL A 89 -11.31 9.71 -15.68
N ILE A 90 -12.30 8.83 -15.47
CA ILE A 90 -12.20 7.76 -14.47
C ILE A 90 -11.29 6.66 -15.02
N LEU A 91 -10.25 6.33 -14.24
CA LEU A 91 -9.24 5.32 -14.55
C LEU A 91 -9.34 4.17 -13.53
N PRO A 92 -9.89 3.01 -13.90
CA PRO A 92 -9.92 1.87 -12.99
C PRO A 92 -8.51 1.26 -12.85
N LEU A 93 -8.08 1.01 -11.62
CA LEU A 93 -6.77 0.45 -11.28
C LEU A 93 -6.97 -0.88 -10.53
N LEU A 94 -6.87 -2.00 -11.25
CA LEU A 94 -7.11 -3.34 -10.71
C LEU A 94 -5.87 -3.86 -9.97
N ILE A 95 -5.95 -4.02 -8.65
CA ILE A 95 -4.83 -4.48 -7.83
C ILE A 95 -5.02 -5.89 -7.28
N GLU A 96 -6.24 -6.41 -7.31
CA GLU A 96 -6.56 -7.80 -6.99
C GLU A 96 -7.57 -8.36 -8.01
N PRO A 97 -7.59 -9.67 -8.27
CA PRO A 97 -8.60 -10.27 -9.13
C PRO A 97 -9.97 -10.18 -8.46
N VAL A 98 -10.81 -9.26 -8.94
CA VAL A 98 -12.17 -9.03 -8.47
C VAL A 98 -13.16 -8.97 -9.62
N GLU A 99 -14.44 -9.21 -9.33
CA GLU A 99 -15.49 -8.94 -10.30
C GLU A 99 -15.58 -7.44 -10.54
N ILE A 100 -15.30 -7.02 -11.77
CA ILE A 100 -15.33 -5.61 -12.14
C ILE A 100 -16.78 -5.13 -12.09
N PRO A 101 -17.08 -4.06 -11.33
CA PRO A 101 -18.42 -3.51 -11.25
C PRO A 101 -18.99 -3.20 -12.64
N HIS A 102 -20.29 -3.46 -12.82
CA HIS A 102 -20.96 -3.37 -14.14
C HIS A 102 -20.73 -2.04 -14.87
N PHE A 103 -20.71 -0.93 -14.14
CA PHE A 103 -20.52 0.41 -14.69
C PHE A 103 -19.07 0.72 -15.12
N LEU A 104 -18.10 -0.17 -14.84
CA LEU A 104 -16.72 -0.09 -15.32
C LEU A 104 -16.41 -1.11 -16.42
N LYS A 105 -17.36 -1.99 -16.80
CA LYS A 105 -17.14 -3.04 -17.80
C LYS A 105 -16.75 -2.49 -19.18
N ASP A 106 -17.24 -1.30 -19.52
CA ASP A 106 -16.97 -0.65 -20.81
C ASP A 106 -15.70 0.21 -20.80
N LYS A 107 -14.98 0.29 -19.66
CA LYS A 107 -13.71 1.02 -19.53
C LYS A 107 -12.55 0.04 -19.45
N LEU A 108 -11.48 0.35 -20.20
CA LEU A 108 -10.20 -0.34 -20.00
C LEU A 108 -9.65 0.01 -18.62
N TYR A 109 -9.18 -1.01 -17.91
CA TYR A 109 -8.58 -0.89 -16.59
C TYR A 109 -7.07 -1.06 -16.65
N ALA A 110 -6.38 -0.40 -15.74
CA ALA A 110 -4.96 -0.61 -15.51
C ALA A 110 -4.77 -1.84 -14.60
N ASP A 111 -4.21 -2.93 -15.12
CA ASP A 111 -4.01 -4.16 -14.36
C ASP A 111 -2.65 -4.18 -13.65
N PHE A 112 -2.70 -4.13 -12.32
CA PHE A 112 -1.58 -4.19 -11.39
C PHE A 112 -1.64 -5.43 -10.48
N THR A 113 -2.39 -6.46 -10.86
CA THR A 113 -2.54 -7.71 -10.08
C THR A 113 -1.25 -8.51 -9.97
N THR A 114 -0.35 -8.35 -10.93
CA THR A 114 0.94 -9.05 -11.00
C THR A 114 2.04 -8.10 -11.46
N PRO A 115 3.31 -8.32 -11.06
CA PRO A 115 4.41 -7.48 -11.49
C PRO A 115 4.59 -7.42 -13.02
N GLU A 116 4.35 -8.51 -13.74
CA GLU A 116 4.45 -8.57 -15.20
C GLU A 116 3.43 -7.63 -15.87
N ARG A 117 2.17 -7.73 -15.44
CA ARG A 117 1.09 -6.84 -15.89
C ARG A 117 1.33 -5.38 -15.50
N PHE A 118 1.99 -5.14 -14.37
CA PHE A 118 2.37 -3.78 -13.97
C PHE A 118 3.24 -3.12 -15.05
N GLU A 119 4.29 -3.79 -15.51
CA GLU A 119 5.20 -3.25 -16.52
C GLU A 119 4.52 -3.03 -17.87
N GLU A 120 3.57 -3.88 -18.25
CA GLU A 120 2.79 -3.72 -19.47
C GLU A 120 1.78 -2.55 -19.39
N THR A 121 1.28 -2.27 -18.19
CA THR A 121 0.11 -1.42 -18.00
C THR A 121 0.47 -0.02 -17.48
N PHE A 122 1.53 0.11 -16.69
CA PHE A 122 1.98 1.39 -16.16
C PHE A 122 2.32 2.41 -17.26
N PRO A 123 3.02 2.05 -18.37
CA PRO A 123 3.22 2.98 -19.48
C PRO A 123 1.92 3.41 -20.17
N LYS A 124 0.90 2.53 -20.22
CA LYS A 124 -0.42 2.86 -20.75
C LYS A 124 -1.15 3.86 -19.85
N LEU A 125 -1.01 3.70 -18.53
CA LEU A 125 -1.51 4.67 -17.55
C LEU A 125 -0.83 6.02 -17.73
N LEU A 126 0.50 6.07 -17.85
CA LEU A 126 1.23 7.33 -18.08
C LEU A 126 0.80 8.03 -19.38
N LYS A 127 0.58 7.26 -20.45
CA LYS A 127 0.05 7.77 -21.72
C LYS A 127 -1.36 8.35 -21.54
N ALA A 128 -2.23 7.69 -20.78
CA ALA A 128 -3.57 8.19 -20.47
C ALA A 128 -3.52 9.51 -19.66
N LEU A 129 -2.51 9.66 -18.79
CA LEU A 129 -2.25 10.87 -17.99
C LEU A 129 -1.51 11.96 -18.78
N GLY A 130 -1.25 11.75 -20.08
CA GLY A 130 -0.62 12.74 -20.95
C GLY A 130 0.88 12.96 -20.71
N VAL A 131 1.56 12.06 -20.00
CA VAL A 131 3.01 12.13 -19.80
C VAL A 131 3.72 11.72 -21.08
N ARG A 132 4.61 12.59 -21.58
CA ARG A 132 5.48 12.29 -22.74
C ARG A 132 6.69 11.49 -22.27
N ALA A 133 7.10 10.50 -23.07
CA ALA A 133 8.16 9.56 -22.69
C ALA A 133 9.51 10.25 -22.38
N GLU A 134 9.76 11.45 -22.89
CA GLU A 134 10.98 12.23 -22.64
C GLU A 134 11.03 12.88 -21.24
N GLU A 135 9.93 12.93 -20.48
CA GLU A 135 9.85 13.56 -19.16
C GLU A 135 10.06 12.57 -17.99
N ILE A 136 10.29 11.28 -18.29
CA ILE A 136 10.54 10.24 -17.29
C ILE A 136 11.98 10.40 -16.77
N LYS A 137 12.13 11.17 -15.68
CA LYS A 137 13.40 11.16 -14.93
C LYS A 137 13.57 9.82 -14.20
N PRO A 138 14.76 9.21 -14.23
CA PRO A 138 15.07 8.06 -13.37
C PRO A 138 14.77 8.40 -11.91
N LEU A 139 14.28 7.42 -11.16
CA LEU A 139 14.04 7.55 -9.72
C LEU A 139 15.33 8.06 -9.04
N GLU A 140 15.34 9.31 -8.58
CA GLU A 140 16.29 9.72 -7.56
C GLU A 140 15.96 8.91 -6.29
N GLU A 141 17.01 8.33 -5.69
CA GLU A 141 16.91 7.56 -4.46
C GLU A 141 16.12 8.32 -3.40
N PRO A 142 15.36 7.60 -2.54
CA PRO A 142 14.44 8.23 -1.60
C PRO A 142 15.17 9.31 -0.79
N ILE A 143 14.63 10.53 -0.84
CA ILE A 143 15.03 11.62 0.03
C ILE A 143 14.92 11.11 1.46
N ALA A 144 16.07 10.97 2.12
CA ALA A 144 16.14 10.69 3.55
C ALA A 144 15.30 11.75 4.26
N VAL A 145 14.15 11.34 4.78
CA VAL A 145 13.31 12.23 5.57
C VAL A 145 14.05 12.49 6.88
N SER A 146 14.60 13.70 6.95
CA SER A 146 15.29 14.31 8.07
C SER A 146 14.69 13.89 9.42
N GLU A 147 15.52 13.23 10.22
CA GLU A 147 15.25 12.88 11.61
C GLU A 147 14.95 14.14 12.43
N ALA A 148 13.71 14.25 12.89
CA ALA A 148 13.38 14.97 14.11
C ALA A 148 12.18 14.26 14.74
N VAL A 149 12.46 13.14 15.42
CA VAL A 149 11.50 12.45 16.28
C VAL A 149 11.39 13.25 17.57
N PRO A 150 10.27 13.93 17.88
CA PRO A 150 10.12 14.60 19.16
C PRO A 150 9.99 13.54 20.26
N THR A 151 10.65 13.83 21.37
CA THR A 151 10.92 12.96 22.50
C THR A 151 9.63 12.44 23.18
N MET A 152 9.55 11.11 23.25
CA MET A 152 8.89 10.23 24.24
C MET A 152 7.52 10.64 24.85
N ILE A 153 6.45 9.96 24.42
CA ILE A 153 5.22 9.61 25.17
C ILE A 153 4.83 8.19 24.67
N PRO A 154 4.37 7.24 25.53
CA PRO A 154 4.80 5.84 25.53
C PRO A 154 4.66 5.20 24.14
N ALA A 155 5.82 4.78 23.62
CA ALA A 155 5.96 4.13 22.33
C ALA A 155 4.90 3.03 22.16
N GLU A 156 4.23 2.98 21.01
CA GLU A 156 3.43 1.83 20.60
C GLU A 156 4.22 0.56 20.99
N PRO A 157 3.72 -0.30 21.91
CA PRO A 157 4.52 -1.39 22.47
C PRO A 157 5.08 -2.31 21.39
N ARG A 158 4.35 -2.44 20.28
CA ARG A 158 4.81 -3.13 19.07
C ARG A 158 6.10 -2.55 18.49
N LEU A 159 6.29 -1.23 18.52
CA LEU A 159 7.52 -0.59 18.01
C LEU A 159 8.74 -0.96 18.86
N ALA A 160 8.59 -0.98 20.18
CA ALA A 160 9.66 -1.36 21.10
C ALA A 160 9.98 -2.86 21.05
N MET A 161 8.98 -3.70 20.77
CA MET A 161 9.13 -5.16 20.67
C MET A 161 9.49 -5.65 19.27
N PHE A 162 9.38 -4.80 18.24
CA PHE A 162 9.62 -5.22 16.86
C PHE A 162 11.13 -5.32 16.58
N GLU A 163 11.57 -6.55 16.36
CA GLU A 163 12.89 -6.86 15.80
C GLU A 163 12.79 -6.98 14.28
N ASP A 164 13.82 -6.47 13.59
CA ASP A 164 13.88 -6.51 12.14
C ASP A 164 13.85 -7.95 11.61
N ILE A 165 12.93 -8.19 10.69
CA ILE A 165 12.75 -9.49 10.05
C ILE A 165 13.91 -9.73 9.10
N ARG A 166 14.46 -10.95 9.10
CA ARG A 166 15.58 -11.36 8.23
C ARG A 166 15.29 -12.71 7.61
N ILE A 167 15.80 -12.93 6.40
CA ILE A 167 15.81 -14.25 5.77
C ILE A 167 16.94 -15.08 6.40
N ILE A 168 16.59 -16.19 7.04
CA ILE A 168 17.55 -17.07 7.74
C ILE A 168 18.07 -18.15 6.79
N GLU A 169 17.17 -18.99 6.28
CA GLU A 169 17.53 -20.21 5.57
C GLU A 169 16.54 -20.51 4.45
N LEU A 170 16.99 -21.31 3.48
CA LEU A 170 16.13 -21.92 2.47
C LEU A 170 15.65 -23.26 3.03
N ASP A 171 14.35 -23.48 3.01
CA ASP A 171 13.71 -24.73 3.44
C ASP A 171 13.56 -25.64 2.21
N ASP A 172 14.52 -26.53 2.01
CA ASP A 172 14.61 -27.43 0.87
C ASP A 172 13.55 -28.54 0.91
N VAL A 173 13.11 -28.92 2.12
CA VAL A 173 12.05 -29.92 2.34
C VAL A 173 10.69 -29.35 1.96
N ARG A 174 10.40 -28.09 2.32
CA ARG A 174 9.14 -27.43 1.98
C ARG A 174 9.12 -26.89 0.56
N SER A 175 10.29 -26.59 -0.01
CA SER A 175 10.41 -26.14 -1.40
C SER A 175 10.01 -27.25 -2.36
N TYR A 176 9.11 -26.94 -3.29
CA TYR A 176 8.59 -27.95 -4.22
C TYR A 176 8.36 -27.36 -5.60
N LYS A 177 8.28 -28.28 -6.55
CA LYS A 177 8.00 -27.99 -7.94
C LYS A 177 6.49 -28.13 -8.20
N PRO A 178 5.73 -27.05 -8.37
CA PRO A 178 4.28 -27.14 -8.55
C PRO A 178 3.87 -27.87 -9.83
N ASP A 179 4.68 -27.74 -10.89
CA ASP A 179 4.48 -28.44 -12.16
C ASP A 179 5.75 -29.23 -12.52
N PRO A 180 5.73 -30.57 -12.46
CA PRO A 180 6.88 -31.43 -12.75
C PRO A 180 7.50 -31.21 -14.13
N GLN A 181 6.74 -30.68 -15.10
CA GLN A 181 7.20 -30.47 -16.48
C GLN A 181 7.87 -29.10 -16.68
N LYS A 182 7.62 -28.12 -15.81
CA LYS A 182 8.21 -26.77 -15.91
C LYS A 182 9.56 -26.70 -15.21
N LEU A 183 10.20 -25.53 -15.13
CA LEU A 183 11.46 -25.37 -14.38
C LEU A 183 11.29 -24.52 -13.10
N LEU A 184 10.08 -24.02 -12.87
CA LEU A 184 9.78 -23.11 -11.76
C LEU A 184 9.48 -23.90 -10.48
N TYR A 185 9.99 -23.39 -9.36
CA TYR A 185 9.79 -23.93 -8.02
C TYR A 185 9.10 -22.88 -7.16
N ASN A 186 8.26 -23.32 -6.23
CA ASN A 186 7.91 -22.52 -5.05
C ASN A 186 9.02 -22.74 -4.03
N ILE A 187 9.95 -21.79 -3.94
CA ILE A 187 11.08 -21.84 -3.02
C ILE A 187 10.69 -21.14 -1.73
N TYR A 188 10.80 -21.84 -0.61
CA TYR A 188 10.47 -21.35 0.72
C TYR A 188 11.72 -20.83 1.43
N LEU A 189 11.69 -19.56 1.80
CA LEU A 189 12.75 -18.89 2.56
C LEU A 189 12.21 -18.54 3.94
N LYS A 190 12.80 -19.14 4.96
CA LYS A 190 12.38 -18.96 6.36
C LYS A 190 12.83 -17.61 6.89
N LEU A 191 11.91 -16.93 7.56
CA LEU A 191 12.14 -15.65 8.21
C LEU A 191 12.54 -15.83 9.68
N SER A 192 13.16 -14.80 10.27
CA SER A 192 13.56 -14.78 11.69
C SER A 192 12.40 -14.83 12.67
N SER A 193 11.27 -14.25 12.28
CA SER A 193 10.02 -14.27 13.04
C SER A 193 8.85 -14.26 12.07
N ALA A 194 7.66 -14.64 12.56
CA ALA A 194 6.45 -14.53 11.76
C ALA A 194 6.09 -13.04 11.56
N PRO A 195 6.05 -12.53 10.32
CA PRO A 195 5.78 -11.13 10.06
C PRO A 195 4.36 -10.73 10.48
N PRO A 196 4.18 -9.58 11.15
CA PRO A 196 2.86 -8.99 11.39
C PRO A 196 2.11 -8.72 10.08
N LEU A 197 0.78 -8.72 10.12
CA LEU A 197 -0.05 -8.57 8.92
C LEU A 197 0.29 -7.30 8.12
N GLU A 198 0.46 -6.16 8.78
CA GLU A 198 0.76 -4.90 8.09
C GLU A 198 2.16 -4.92 7.46
N TRP A 199 3.11 -5.63 8.09
CA TRP A 199 4.43 -5.87 7.49
C TRP A 199 4.30 -6.72 6.22
N GLN A 200 3.47 -7.76 6.23
CA GLN A 200 3.22 -8.60 5.05
C GLN A 200 2.63 -7.77 3.90
N GLN A 201 1.65 -6.92 4.21
CA GLN A 201 1.04 -6.03 3.22
C GLN A 201 2.05 -5.03 2.64
N ILE A 202 2.94 -4.48 3.46
CA ILE A 202 4.04 -3.62 3.01
C ILE A 202 4.95 -4.39 2.04
N PHE A 203 5.44 -5.56 2.45
CA PHE A 203 6.32 -6.39 1.63
C PHE A 203 5.69 -6.74 0.28
N GLU A 204 4.44 -7.22 0.29
CA GLU A 204 3.74 -7.59 -0.93
C GLU A 204 3.46 -6.39 -1.83
N ALA A 205 3.15 -5.22 -1.25
CA ALA A 205 2.99 -3.98 -2.00
C ALA A 205 4.30 -3.59 -2.69
N GLU A 206 5.45 -3.67 -2.01
CA GLU A 206 6.75 -3.37 -2.62
C GLU A 206 7.12 -4.35 -3.72
N ARG A 207 6.87 -5.64 -3.51
CA ARG A 207 7.22 -6.70 -4.46
C ARG A 207 6.45 -6.60 -5.78
N ARG A 208 5.32 -5.87 -5.81
CA ARG A 208 4.54 -5.60 -7.03
C ARG A 208 5.22 -4.66 -8.02
N PHE A 209 6.32 -4.00 -7.65
CA PHE A 209 7.05 -3.08 -8.52
C PHE A 209 8.36 -3.72 -9.03
N PRO A 210 8.40 -4.22 -10.29
CA PRO A 210 9.62 -4.80 -10.84
C PRO A 210 10.79 -3.84 -10.88
N ARG A 211 11.98 -4.36 -10.53
CA ARG A 211 13.26 -3.63 -10.66
C ARG A 211 14.11 -4.11 -11.84
N HIS A 212 13.76 -5.25 -12.44
CA HIS A 212 14.50 -5.83 -13.57
C HIS A 212 13.64 -6.81 -14.38
N THR A 213 14.11 -7.23 -15.56
CA THR A 213 13.36 -8.10 -16.50
C THR A 213 13.07 -9.50 -15.97
N MET A 214 14.00 -10.09 -15.20
CA MET A 214 13.82 -11.42 -14.61
C MET A 214 12.90 -11.44 -13.37
N TRP A 215 12.14 -10.37 -13.07
CA TRP A 215 11.40 -10.23 -11.80
C TRP A 215 10.40 -11.36 -11.60
N ARG A 216 10.26 -11.79 -10.34
CA ARG A 216 9.37 -12.91 -9.98
C ARG A 216 8.51 -12.51 -8.80
N ARG A 217 7.26 -12.97 -8.85
CA ARG A 217 6.32 -12.88 -7.73
C ARG A 217 6.89 -13.58 -6.51
N ALA A 218 6.82 -12.88 -5.37
CA ALA A 218 7.02 -13.45 -4.06
C ALA A 218 5.88 -13.00 -3.13
N TRP A 219 5.51 -13.83 -2.17
CA TRP A 219 4.45 -13.55 -1.20
C TRP A 219 4.84 -14.12 0.17
N ILE A 220 4.08 -13.78 1.20
CA ILE A 220 4.29 -14.31 2.53
C ILE A 220 3.33 -15.48 2.80
N GLU A 221 3.87 -16.57 3.36
CA GLU A 221 3.09 -17.70 3.85
C GLU A 221 3.57 -18.09 5.25
N GLY A 222 2.85 -17.63 6.27
CA GLY A 222 3.25 -17.80 7.67
C GLY A 222 4.60 -17.13 7.95
N GLN A 223 5.60 -17.90 8.36
CA GLN A 223 6.98 -17.42 8.61
C GLN A 223 7.89 -17.51 7.37
N TYR A 224 7.33 -17.66 6.17
CA TYR A 224 8.12 -17.89 4.97
C TYR A 224 7.86 -16.81 3.92
N ILE A 225 8.91 -16.38 3.25
CA ILE A 225 8.80 -15.79 1.92
C ILE A 225 8.78 -16.94 0.93
N VAL A 226 7.74 -17.01 0.11
CA VAL A 226 7.67 -17.96 -1.00
C VAL A 226 7.93 -17.19 -2.29
N ILE A 227 8.93 -17.61 -3.05
CA ILE A 227 9.23 -17.06 -4.37
C ILE A 227 9.05 -18.14 -5.44
N HIS A 228 8.36 -17.78 -6.51
CA HIS A 228 8.13 -18.68 -7.64
C HIS A 228 9.16 -18.41 -8.75
N CYS A 229 10.29 -19.10 -8.71
CA CYS A 229 11.41 -18.89 -9.64
C CYS A 229 12.16 -20.18 -9.97
N VAL A 230 13.07 -20.11 -10.94
CA VAL A 230 14.04 -21.19 -11.17
C VAL A 230 15.13 -21.11 -10.08
N PRO A 231 15.64 -22.23 -9.53
CA PRO A 231 16.63 -22.19 -8.43
C PRO A 231 17.88 -21.35 -8.75
N ASP A 232 18.38 -21.41 -9.98
CA ASP A 232 19.54 -20.62 -10.41
C ASP A 232 19.25 -19.11 -10.44
N GLU A 233 18.01 -18.71 -10.72
CA GLU A 233 17.59 -17.29 -10.70
C GLU A 233 17.58 -16.73 -9.27
N LEU A 234 17.34 -17.58 -8.26
CA LEU A 234 17.25 -17.16 -6.87
C LEU A 234 18.52 -16.47 -6.41
N VAL A 235 19.66 -17.14 -6.54
CA VAL A 235 20.95 -16.60 -6.09
C VAL A 235 21.41 -15.46 -7.00
N LYS A 236 21.14 -15.57 -8.30
CA LYS A 236 21.64 -14.64 -9.31
C LYS A 236 20.93 -13.28 -9.30
N TYR A 237 19.62 -13.28 -9.07
CA TYR A 237 18.80 -12.07 -9.18
C TYR A 237 18.03 -11.80 -7.89
N HIS A 238 17.30 -12.79 -7.38
CA HIS A 238 16.23 -12.51 -6.41
C HIS A 238 16.66 -12.38 -4.96
N LEU A 239 17.71 -13.08 -4.51
CA LEU A 239 18.09 -13.07 -3.10
C LEU A 239 18.50 -11.67 -2.64
N ARG A 240 19.18 -10.91 -3.50
CA ARG A 240 19.52 -9.52 -3.22
C ARG A 240 18.27 -8.65 -3.12
N ASP A 241 17.36 -8.78 -4.08
CA ASP A 241 16.12 -7.99 -4.09
C ASP A 241 15.23 -8.33 -2.90
N LEU A 242 15.07 -9.60 -2.56
CA LEU A 242 14.29 -10.04 -1.41
C LEU A 242 14.87 -9.51 -0.09
N ARG A 243 16.20 -9.47 0.04
CA ARG A 243 16.84 -8.82 1.21
C ARG A 243 16.56 -7.32 1.25
N GLN A 244 16.56 -6.66 0.10
CA GLN A 244 16.22 -5.24 -0.01
C GLN A 244 14.74 -4.99 0.31
N ASP A 245 13.84 -5.83 -0.19
CA ASP A 245 12.40 -5.79 0.07
C ASP A 245 12.12 -6.00 1.57
N VAL A 246 12.79 -6.97 2.20
CA VAL A 246 12.71 -7.21 3.65
C VAL A 246 13.20 -6.00 4.45
N ALA A 247 14.35 -5.42 4.07
CA ALA A 247 14.91 -4.26 4.76
C ALA A 247 14.00 -3.02 4.61
N SER A 248 13.48 -2.79 3.40
CA SER A 248 12.55 -1.69 3.13
C SER A 248 11.22 -1.89 3.86
N ALA A 249 10.69 -3.12 3.88
CA ALA A 249 9.51 -3.47 4.66
C ALA A 249 9.70 -3.27 6.17
N ASN A 250 10.86 -3.64 6.74
CA ASN A 250 11.18 -3.34 8.14
C ASN A 250 11.17 -1.84 8.43
N SER A 251 11.82 -1.04 7.58
CA SER A 251 11.88 0.42 7.71
C SER A 251 10.48 1.04 7.65
N MET A 252 9.70 0.69 6.62
CA MET A 252 8.33 1.18 6.45
C MET A 252 7.40 0.72 7.58
N TYR A 253 7.59 -0.49 8.10
CA TYR A 253 6.79 -0.97 9.23
C TYR A 253 7.10 -0.20 10.52
N ARG A 254 8.37 0.13 10.78
CA ARG A 254 8.74 1.02 11.90
C ARG A 254 8.10 2.40 11.77
N GLN A 255 8.12 2.97 10.56
CA GLN A 255 7.46 4.24 10.28
C GLN A 255 5.95 4.14 10.51
N TYR A 256 5.31 3.07 10.02
CA TYR A 256 3.89 2.80 10.26
C TYR A 256 3.56 2.73 11.75
N LEU A 257 4.33 1.98 12.54
CA LEU A 257 4.14 1.89 13.98
C LEU A 257 4.34 3.25 14.69
N MET A 258 5.24 4.08 14.19
CA MET A 258 5.44 5.44 14.69
C MET A 258 4.25 6.35 14.35
N GLU A 259 3.71 6.30 13.13
CA GLU A 259 2.49 7.02 12.75
C GLU A 259 1.32 6.62 13.67
N VAL A 260 1.13 5.33 13.92
CA VAL A 260 0.08 4.81 14.83
C VAL A 260 0.30 5.30 16.26
N ALA A 261 1.54 5.31 16.75
CA ALA A 261 1.87 5.82 18.08
C ALA A 261 1.51 7.31 18.22
N LEU A 262 1.84 8.11 17.21
CA LEU A 262 1.55 9.54 17.18
C LEU A 262 0.04 9.82 17.14
N ALA A 263 -0.72 9.06 16.35
CA ALA A 263 -2.16 9.20 16.25
C ALA A 263 -2.88 8.90 17.58
N LYS A 264 -2.40 7.93 18.36
CA LYS A 264 -2.98 7.56 19.67
C LYS A 264 -2.48 8.42 20.84
N ALA A 265 -1.44 9.22 20.65
CA ALA A 265 -0.85 10.02 21.70
C ALA A 265 -1.81 11.02 22.39
N PRO A 266 -2.81 11.64 21.71
CA PRO A 266 -3.78 12.52 22.37
C PRO A 266 -4.72 11.75 23.31
N GLU A 267 -5.29 10.62 22.86
CA GLU A 267 -6.19 9.80 23.67
C GLU A 267 -5.50 9.25 24.92
N ILE A 268 -4.26 8.77 24.76
CA ILE A 268 -3.46 8.27 25.88
C ILE A 268 -3.19 9.39 26.90
N ARG A 269 -2.88 10.60 26.43
CA ARG A 269 -2.68 11.78 27.28
C ARG A 269 -3.95 12.13 28.03
N GLN A 270 -5.07 12.22 27.33
CA GLN A 270 -6.37 12.50 27.95
C GLN A 270 -6.72 11.48 29.03
N LYS A 271 -6.59 10.19 28.73
CA LYS A 271 -6.85 9.11 29.70
C LYS A 271 -5.92 9.18 30.92
N HIS A 272 -4.67 9.59 30.71
CA HIS A 272 -3.70 9.78 31.80
C HIS A 272 -4.07 10.97 32.70
N GLU A 273 -4.51 12.08 32.11
CA GLU A 273 -5.02 13.25 32.83
C GLU A 273 -6.27 12.89 33.65
N GLU A 274 -7.24 12.20 33.06
CA GLU A 274 -8.44 11.70 33.74
C GLU A 274 -8.10 10.78 34.92
N LEU A 275 -7.19 9.81 34.72
CA LEU A 275 -6.73 8.93 35.80
C LEU A 275 -6.02 9.69 36.93
N THR A 276 -5.27 10.73 36.58
CA THR A 276 -4.59 11.58 37.56
C THR A 276 -5.60 12.38 38.37
N GLN A 277 -6.59 12.98 37.71
CA GLN A 277 -7.71 13.66 38.38
C GLN A 277 -8.48 12.72 39.32
N LEU A 278 -8.79 11.50 38.87
CA LEU A 278 -9.46 10.50 39.71
C LEU A 278 -8.62 10.09 40.92
N LYS A 279 -7.29 9.95 40.77
CA LYS A 279 -6.39 9.65 41.89
C LYS A 279 -6.32 10.81 42.89
N ASP A 280 -6.32 12.05 42.42
CA ASP A 280 -6.35 13.23 43.29
C ASP A 280 -7.68 13.37 44.02
N ILE A 281 -8.80 13.11 43.35
CA ILE A 281 -10.13 13.05 43.98
C ILE A 281 -10.16 11.95 45.05
N LYS A 282 -9.66 10.74 44.73
CA LYS A 282 -9.55 9.63 45.69
C LYS A 282 -8.72 10.01 46.92
N ARG A 283 -7.59 10.71 46.73
CA ARG A 283 -6.76 11.22 47.83
C ARG A 283 -7.49 12.25 48.69
N ARG A 284 -8.30 13.12 48.09
CA ARG A 284 -9.08 14.15 48.81
C ARG A 284 -10.28 13.58 49.55
N LEU A 285 -10.84 12.46 49.08
CA LEU A 285 -12.05 11.88 49.65
C LEU A 285 -11.82 11.11 50.96
N ASN A 286 -10.57 10.85 51.40
CA ASN A 286 -10.23 10.17 52.66
C ASN A 286 -11.23 9.07 53.04
N LEU A 287 -11.50 8.16 52.11
CA LEU A 287 -12.39 7.03 52.36
C LEU A 287 -11.58 5.98 53.15
N ASP A 288 -11.91 5.86 54.44
CA ASP A 288 -11.49 4.79 55.35
C ASP A 288 -11.90 3.40 54.84
#